data_AF-K8FI73-F1
#
_entry.id   AF-K8FI73-F1
#
_cell.length_a   1.000
_cell.length_b   1.000
_cell.length_c   1.000
_cell.angle_alpha   90.00
_cell.angle_beta   90.00
_cell.angle_gamma   90.00
#
_symmetry.space_group_name_H-M   'P 1'
#
loop_
_entity.id
_entity.type
_entity.pdbx_description
1 polymer ?
#
loop_
_entity_poly.entity_id
_entity_poly.type
_entity_poly.pdbx_seq_one_letter_code
_entity_poly.pdbx_strand_id
1 'polypeptide(L)' 'MAGSDPTSVKPNQFVELHGHAREVVEKTFKFSPRTLGVIGIFGIAVPYLLYQGCVNEFHAADDKYNRERKKFM' A
#
# COMPACT_ATOMS: atom_id res chain seq x y z
N MET A 1 -27.75 35.22 5.94
CA MET A 1 -27.75 33.79 5.58
C MET A 1 -26.63 33.56 4.58
N ALA A 2 -25.74 32.59 4.84
CA ALA A 2 -24.84 31.92 3.89
C ALA A 2 -24.13 32.80 2.83
N GLY A 3 -22.91 33.26 3.13
CA GLY A 3 -21.95 33.64 2.10
C GLY A 3 -21.53 32.36 1.35
N SER A 4 -21.63 32.43 0.02
CA SER A 4 -21.65 31.32 -0.95
C SER A 4 -20.48 30.33 -0.86
N ASP A 5 -20.72 29.18 -0.24
CA ASP A 5 -20.01 27.95 -0.57
C ASP A 5 -20.55 27.47 -1.94
N PRO A 6 -19.72 27.39 -3.00
CA PRO A 6 -20.16 26.99 -4.33
C PRO A 6 -20.75 25.57 -4.39
N THR A 7 -20.55 24.76 -3.34
CA THR A 7 -21.03 23.38 -3.28
C THR A 7 -22.36 23.20 -2.54
N SER A 8 -22.88 24.23 -1.86
CA SER A 8 -24.08 24.16 -1.00
C SER A 8 -24.03 23.14 0.14
N VAL A 9 -22.85 22.59 0.45
CA VAL A 9 -22.66 21.61 1.52
C VAL A 9 -22.49 22.33 2.85
N LYS A 10 -23.10 21.81 3.92
CA LYS A 10 -22.88 22.35 5.28
C LYS A 10 -21.65 21.67 5.88
N PRO A 11 -20.64 22.42 6.33
CA PRO A 11 -19.46 21.83 6.96
C PRO A 11 -19.86 21.10 8.25
N ASN A 12 -19.32 19.90 8.42
CA ASN A 12 -19.51 19.10 9.62
C ASN A 12 -18.16 18.89 10.30
N GLN A 13 -18.01 19.48 11.49
CA GLN A 13 -16.76 19.44 12.25
C GLN A 13 -16.20 18.02 12.45
N PHE A 14 -17.05 17.01 12.66
CA PHE A 14 -16.59 15.63 12.85
C PHE A 14 -16.05 15.01 11.56
N VAL A 15 -16.64 15.37 10.42
CA VAL A 15 -16.20 14.91 9.10
C VAL A 15 -14.88 15.57 8.73
N GLU A 16 -14.78 16.88 8.90
CA GLU A 16 -13.55 17.65 8.62
C GLU A 16 -12.39 17.17 9.50
N LEU A 17 -12.64 16.95 10.80
CA LEU A 17 -11.61 16.45 11.71
C LEU A 17 -11.15 15.03 11.36
N HIS A 18 -12.09 14.16 10.96
CA HIS A 18 -11.76 12.80 10.54
C HIS A 18 -10.95 12.79 9.23
N GLY A 19 -11.32 13.63 8.26
CA GLY A 19 -10.56 13.83 7.02
C GLY A 19 -9.14 14.31 7.33
N HIS A 20 -9.04 15.38 8.12
CA HIS A 20 -7.74 15.94 8.51
C HIS A 20 -6.83 14.91 9.17
N ALA A 21 -7.33 14.13 10.14
CA ALA A 21 -6.53 13.12 10.83
C ALA A 21 -5.94 12.05 9.90
N ARG A 22 -6.59 11.77 8.75
CA ARG A 22 -6.11 10.81 7.75
C ARG A 22 -5.12 11.44 6.78
N GLU A 23 -5.36 12.69 6.39
CA GLU A 23 -4.49 13.42 5.47
C GLU A 23 -3.12 13.73 6.09
N VAL A 24 -3.05 13.95 7.40
CA VAL A 24 -1.79 14.25 8.11
C VAL A 24 -1.36 13.15 9.09
N VAL A 25 -1.62 11.89 8.74
CA VAL A 25 -1.31 10.73 9.59
C VAL A 25 0.19 10.65 9.93
N GLU A 26 1.07 11.14 9.04
CA GLU A 26 2.52 11.18 9.21
C GLU A 26 2.96 12.00 10.42
N LYS A 27 2.20 13.02 10.82
CA LYS A 27 2.52 13.86 12.00
C LYS A 27 2.32 13.12 13.32
N THR A 28 1.49 12.07 13.31
CA THR A 28 1.13 11.32 14.53
C THR A 28 1.65 9.89 14.52
N PHE A 29 2.15 9.40 13.38
CA PHE A 29 2.69 8.06 13.24
C PHE A 29 3.90 7.83 14.16
N LYS A 30 4.00 6.62 14.73
CA LYS A 30 5.12 6.21 15.59
C LYS A 30 5.61 4.82 15.22
N PHE A 31 6.93 4.67 15.25
CA PHE A 31 7.55 3.35 15.20
C PHE A 31 7.34 2.64 16.54
N SER A 32 6.64 1.53 16.47
CA SER A 32 6.36 0.61 17.56
C SER A 32 6.61 -0.80 17.05
N PRO A 33 6.80 -1.80 17.92
CA PRO A 33 6.95 -3.18 17.47
C PRO A 33 5.81 -3.65 16.55
N ARG A 34 4.57 -3.19 16.83
CA ARG A 34 3.42 -3.48 15.97
C ARG A 34 3.54 -2.84 14.59
N THR A 35 3.83 -1.55 14.50
CA THR A 35 3.92 -0.84 13.21
C THR A 35 5.12 -1.30 12.39
N LEU A 36 6.24 -1.59 13.04
CA LEU A 36 7.41 -2.19 12.40
C LEU A 36 7.10 -3.60 11.87
N GLY A 37 6.36 -4.41 12.61
CA GLY A 37 5.92 -5.73 12.14
C GLY A 37 5.06 -5.63 10.88
N VAL A 38 4.12 -4.68 10.83
CA VAL A 38 3.29 -4.44 9.63
C VAL A 38 4.14 -4.01 8.44
N ILE A 39 5.08 -3.08 8.65
CA ILE A 39 6.01 -2.64 7.60
C ILE A 39 6.89 -3.79 7.11
N GLY A 40 7.41 -4.64 8.02
CA GLY A 40 8.23 -5.79 7.64
C GLY A 40 7.45 -6.81 6.79
N ILE A 41 6.21 -7.12 7.19
CA ILE A 41 5.38 -8.08 6.47
C ILE A 41 4.98 -7.52 5.10
N PHE A 42 4.35 -6.36 5.06
CA PHE A 42 3.75 -5.85 3.82
C PHE A 42 4.70 -5.04 2.95
N GLY A 43 5.71 -4.39 3.55
CA GLY A 43 6.72 -3.62 2.83
C GLY A 43 7.88 -4.48 2.30
N ILE A 44 8.14 -5.65 2.90
CA ILE A 44 9.30 -6.49 2.52
C ILE A 44 8.88 -7.93 2.20
N ALA A 45 8.32 -8.65 3.18
CA ALA A 45 8.12 -10.10 3.03
C ALA A 45 7.15 -10.43 1.88
N VAL A 46 5.99 -9.77 1.81
CA VAL A 46 4.98 -10.01 0.78
C VAL A 46 5.51 -9.71 -0.63
N PRO A 47 6.08 -8.52 -0.94
CA PRO A 47 6.66 -8.25 -2.26
C PRO A 47 7.77 -9.23 -2.64
N TYR A 48 8.64 -9.59 -1.69
CA TYR A 48 9.73 -10.54 -1.93
C TYR A 48 9.20 -11.94 -2.30
N LEU A 49 8.25 -12.46 -1.51
CA LEU A 49 7.67 -13.77 -1.76
C LEU A 49 6.88 -13.82 -3.07
N LEU A 50 6.15 -12.74 -3.39
CA LEU A 50 5.46 -12.63 -4.68
C LEU A 50 6.45 -12.66 -5.85
N TYR A 51 7.53 -11.89 -5.75
CA TYR A 51 8.57 -11.90 -6.78
C TYR A 51 9.15 -13.30 -6.99
N GLN A 52 9.56 -13.96 -5.91
CA GLN A 52 10.10 -15.32 -5.98
C GLN A 52 9.07 -16.32 -6.55
N GLY A 53 7.82 -16.24 -6.12
CA GLY A 53 6.73 -17.06 -6.62
C GLY A 53 6.55 -16.93 -8.13
N CYS A 54 6.43 -15.69 -8.62
CA CYS A 54 6.30 -15.40 -10.05
C CYS A 54 7.50 -15.91 -10.86
N VAL A 55 8.72 -15.63 -10.42
CA VAL A 55 9.94 -16.06 -11.12
C VAL A 55 10.00 -17.59 -11.22
N ASN A 56 9.70 -18.28 -10.11
CA ASN A 56 9.68 -19.74 -10.08
C ASN A 56 8.60 -20.31 -11.00
N GLU A 57 7.43 -19.68 -11.09
CA GLU A 57 6.37 -20.08 -12.02
C GLU A 57 6.82 -19.92 -13.49
N PHE A 58 7.46 -18.80 -13.83
CA PHE A 58 8.00 -18.59 -15.17
C PHE A 58 9.09 -19.60 -15.52
N HIS A 59 10.01 -19.88 -14.59
CA HIS A 59 11.05 -20.88 -14.81
C HIS A 59 10.47 -22.29 -14.95
N ALA A 60 9.47 -22.65 -14.15
CA ALA A 60 8.78 -23.93 -14.28
C ALA A 60 8.09 -24.07 -15.64
N ALA A 61 7.51 -22.98 -16.15
CA ALA A 61 6.95 -22.96 -17.50
C ALA A 61 8.04 -23.07 -18.58
N ASP A 62 9.17 -22.39 -18.43
CA ASP A 62 10.29 -22.48 -19.37
C ASP A 62 10.88 -23.89 -19.43
N ASP A 63 11.12 -24.52 -18.30
CA ASP A 63 11.58 -25.91 -18.21
C ASP A 63 10.61 -26.87 -18.89
N LYS A 64 9.29 -26.70 -18.67
CA LYS A 64 8.24 -27.53 -19.28
C LYS A 64 8.26 -27.47 -20.82
N TYR A 65 8.63 -26.33 -21.38
CA TYR A 65 8.67 -26.11 -22.83
C TYR A 65 10.09 -26.14 -23.41
N ASN A 66 11.10 -26.60 -22.65
CA ASN A 66 12.53 -26.60 -23.03
C ASN A 66 13.03 -25.23 -23.53
N ARG A 67 12.59 -24.15 -22.87
CA ARG A 67 13.05 -22.78 -23.14
C ARG A 67 14.14 -22.41 -22.14
N GLU A 68 15.07 -21.55 -22.55
CA GLU A 68 16.09 -21.03 -21.65
C GLU A 68 15.45 -20.14 -20.59
N ARG A 69 15.78 -20.37 -19.31
CA ARG A 69 15.26 -19.58 -18.19
C ARG A 69 15.73 -18.13 -18.30
N LYS A 70 14.78 -17.20 -18.25
CA LYS A 70 15.11 -15.78 -18.25
C LYS A 70 15.58 -15.33 -16.86
N LYS A 71 16.63 -14.51 -16.84
CA LYS A 71 17.02 -13.79 -15.62
C LYS A 71 16.03 -12.65 -15.40
N PHE A 72 15.21 -12.80 -14.37
CA PHE A 72 14.41 -11.71 -13.83
C PHE A 72 15.27 -10.94 -12.80
N MET A 73 14.80 -9.74 -12.42
CA MET A 73 15.48 -8.74 -11.58
C MET A 73 16.38 -9.28 -10.44
#